data_AF-A0A3B8RV23-F1
#
_entry.id   AF-A0A3B8RV23-F1
#
_cell.length_a   1.000
_cell.length_b   1.000
_cell.length_c   1.000
_cell.angle_alpha   90.00
_cell.angle_beta   90.00
_cell.angle_gamma   90.00
#
_symmetry.space_group_name_H-M   'P 1'
#
loop_
_entity.id
_entity.type
_entity.pdbx_description
1 polymer ?
#
loop_
_entity_poly.entity_id
_entity_poly.type
_entity_poly.pdbx_seq_one_letter_code
_entity_poly.pdbx_strand_id
1 'polypeptide(L)' 'MKDKIVLLFILVAGISILLGFIGRFLEIKIIIQPATWIQITQTFLLFGIAWGIGKNSLKKD' A
#
# COMPACT_ATOMS: atom_id res chain seq x y z
N MET A 1 -11.70 -15.64 -4.14
CA MET A 1 -10.30 -15.59 -3.62
C MET A 1 -9.53 -14.36 -4.10
N LYS A 2 -9.65 -13.94 -5.37
CA LYS A 2 -8.91 -12.79 -5.93
C LYS A 2 -9.20 -11.44 -5.25
N ASP A 3 -10.45 -11.17 -4.85
CA ASP A 3 -10.80 -9.89 -4.20
C ASP A 3 -10.25 -9.76 -2.77
N LYS A 4 -10.06 -10.86 -2.05
CA LYS A 4 -9.49 -10.85 -0.69
C LYS A 4 -8.02 -10.43 -0.71
N ILE A 5 -7.28 -10.80 -1.75
CA ILE A 5 -5.86 -10.47 -1.92
C ILE A 5 -5.68 -8.96 -2.16
N VAL A 6 -6.51 -8.37 -3.03
CA VAL A 6 -6.48 -6.92 -3.28
C VAL A 6 -6.82 -6.14 -2.02
N LEU A 7 -7.84 -6.59 -1.30
CA LEU A 7 -8.26 -5.96 -0.05
C LEU A 7 -7.16 -6.04 1.02
N LEU A 8 -6.42 -7.16 1.07
CA LEU A 8 -5.24 -7.32 1.91
C LEU A 8 -4.15 -6.30 1.56
N PHE A 9 -3.83 -6.09 0.28
CA PHE A 9 -2.82 -5.12 -0.16
C PHE A 9 -3.23 -3.67 0.13
N ILE A 10 -4.52 -3.33 -0.04
CA ILE A 10 -5.04 -2.00 0.33
C ILE A 10 -4.93 -1.79 1.85
N LEU A 11 -5.24 -2.83 2.64
CA LEU A 11 -5.18 -2.77 4.09
C LEU A 11 -3.72 -2.62 4.58
N VAL A 12 -2.78 -3.35 3.98
CA VAL A 12 -1.33 -3.20 4.26
C VAL A 12 -0.81 -1.83 3.84
N ALA A 13 -1.26 -1.28 2.71
CA ALA A 13 -0.91 0.07 2.27
C ALA A 13 -1.41 1.13 3.26
N GLY A 14 -2.63 0.98 3.78
CA GLY A 14 -3.20 1.85 4.80
C GLY A 14 -2.43 1.81 6.13
N ILE A 15 -2.06 0.62 6.60
CA ILE A 15 -1.24 0.46 7.82
C ILE A 15 0.15 1.08 7.63
N SER A 16 0.77 0.89 6.47
CA SER A 16 2.08 1.48 6.15
C SER A 16 2.05 3.02 6.15
N ILE A 17 0.96 3.63 5.67
CA ILE A 17 0.76 5.10 5.74
C ILE A 17 0.72 5.56 7.18
N LEU A 18 -0.08 4.90 8.02
CA LEU A 18 -0.22 5.25 9.43
C LEU A 18 1.12 5.13 10.16
N LEU A 19 1.87 4.05 9.94
CA LEU A 19 3.20 3.86 10.54
C LEU A 19 4.21 4.90 10.06
N GLY A 20 4.23 5.22 8.76
CA GLY A 20 5.08 6.28 8.21
C GLY A 20 4.73 7.67 8.74
N PHE A 21 3.44 7.96 8.92
CA PHE A 21 2.96 9.24 9.43
C PHE A 21 3.28 9.40 10.93
N ILE A 22 3.02 8.35 11.72
CA ILE A 22 3.34 8.30 13.16
C ILE A 22 4.86 8.39 13.36
N GLY A 23 5.66 7.65 12.60
CA GLY A 23 7.12 7.70 12.67
C GLY A 23 7.70 9.06 12.27
N ARG A 24 7.04 9.80 11.36
CA ARG A 24 7.43 11.17 11.01
C ARG A 24 7.04 12.18 12.09
N PHE A 25 5.88 12.02 12.73
CA PHE A 25 5.38 12.97 13.72
C PHE A 25 6.03 12.82 15.10
N LEU A 26 6.40 11.60 15.46
CA LEU A 26 7.03 11.32 16.75
C LEU A 26 8.56 11.45 16.71
N GLU A 27 9.17 11.64 15.53
CA GLU A 27 10.64 11.51 15.28
C GLU A 27 11.24 10.17 15.76
N ILE A 28 10.40 9.24 16.21
CA ILE A 28 10.80 7.91 16.62
C ILE A 28 11.10 7.14 15.34
N LYS A 29 12.34 6.63 15.24
CA LYS A 29 12.70 5.60 14.28
C LYS A 29 11.95 4.32 14.66
N ILE A 30 10.68 4.22 14.30
CA ILE A 30 9.88 3.01 14.45
C ILE A 30 10.43 2.03 13.40
N ILE A 31 11.51 1.34 13.79
CA ILE A 31 12.15 0.20 13.14
C ILE A 31 12.89 0.54 11.82
N ILE A 32 12.43 1.48 10.98
CA ILE A 32 13.03 1.87 9.69
C ILE A 32 12.84 3.39 9.46
N GLN A 33 13.69 4.03 8.64
CA GLN A 33 13.51 5.44 8.25
C GLN A 33 12.08 5.70 7.72
N PRO A 34 11.44 6.83 8.10
CA PRO A 34 10.08 7.17 7.64
C PRO A 34 9.92 7.17 6.12
N ALA A 35 10.98 7.51 5.39
CA ALA A 35 11.01 7.50 3.93
C ALA A 35 10.74 6.10 3.33
N THR A 36 11.19 5.03 3.99
CA THR A 36 10.98 3.65 3.53
C THR A 36 9.51 3.24 3.63
N TRP A 37 8.82 3.64 4.70
CA TRP A 37 7.37 3.39 4.85
C TRP A 37 6.57 4.06 3.73
N ILE A 38 6.96 5.28 3.34
CA ILE A 38 6.33 6.00 2.22
C ILE A 38 6.57 5.28 0.89
N GLN A 39 7.80 4.81 0.62
CA GLN A 39 8.12 4.06 -0.60
C GLN A 39 7.37 2.73 -0.69
N ILE A 40 7.22 2.04 0.44
CA ILE A 40 6.44 0.80 0.55
C ILE A 40 4.97 1.07 0.21
N THR A 41 4.38 2.11 0.82
CA THR A 41 3.02 2.55 0.50
C THR A 41 2.85 2.87 -0.98
N GLN A 42 3.76 3.62 -1.59
CA GLN A 42 3.67 3.99 -3.02
C GLN A 42 3.67 2.76 -3.92
N THR A 43 4.55 1.80 -3.61
CA THR A 43 4.65 0.54 -4.36
C THR A 43 3.35 -0.28 -4.25
N PHE A 44 2.78 -0.40 -3.05
CA PHE A 44 1.52 -1.12 -2.85
C PHE A 44 0.30 -0.43 -3.47
N LEU A 45 0.25 0.91 -3.45
CA LEU A 45 -0.80 1.67 -4.14
C LEU A 45 -0.72 1.50 -5.65
N LEU A 46 0.48 1.59 -6.23
CA LEU A 46 0.69 1.36 -7.66
C LEU A 46 0.32 -0.07 -8.06
N PHE A 47 0.66 -1.06 -7.24
CA PHE A 47 0.24 -2.44 -7.43
C PHE A 47 -1.29 -2.59 -7.40
N GLY A 48 -1.96 -1.97 -6.43
CA GLY A 48 -3.42 -1.97 -6.32
C GLY A 48 -4.11 -1.36 -7.54
N ILE A 49 -3.58 -0.24 -8.05
CA ILE A 49 -4.07 0.42 -9.27
C ILE A 49 -3.82 -0.46 -10.51
N ALA A 50 -2.62 -0.99 -10.69
CA ALA A 50 -2.28 -1.88 -11.80
C ALA A 50 -3.16 -3.13 -11.82
N TRP A 51 -3.43 -3.71 -10.64
CA TRP A 51 -4.35 -4.83 -10.49
C TRP A 51 -5.80 -4.44 -10.83
N GLY A 52 -6.26 -3.28 -10.35
CA GLY A 52 -7.60 -2.76 -10.65
C GLY A 52 -7.81 -2.52 -12.14
N ILE A 53 -6.83 -1.92 -12.82
CA ILE A 53 -6.84 -1.70 -14.27
C ILE A 53 -6.80 -3.05 -15.01
N GLY A 54 -5.90 -3.97 -14.64
CA GLY A 54 -5.81 -5.30 -15.25
C GLY A 54 -7.10 -6.11 -15.12
N LYS A 55 -7.78 -6.02 -13.96
CA LYS A 55 -9.09 -6.65 -13.75
C LYS A 55 -10.17 -6.05 -14.66
N ASN A 56 -10.18 -4.72 -14.83
CA ASN A 56 -11.12 -4.08 -15.75
C ASN A 56 -10.82 -4.39 -17.22
N SER A 57 -9.54 -4.55 -17.58
CA SER A 57 -9.13 -4.96 -18.93
C SER A 57 -9.54 -6.40 -19.23
N LEU A 58 -9.43 -7.31 -18.27
CA LEU A 58 -9.82 -8.72 -18.42
C LEU A 58 -11.34 -8.96 -18.37
N LYS A 59 -12.14 -7.99 -17.92
CA LYS A 59 -13.60 -8.10 -17.83
C LYS A 59 -14.31 -7.59 -19.10
N LYS A 60 -13.55 -7.10 -20.07
CA LYS A 60 -14.06 -6.47 -21.29
C LYS A 60 -14.13 -7.43 -22.49
N ASP A 61 -13.74 -8.70 -22.30
CA ASP A 61 -13.94 -9.82 -23.23
C ASP A 61 -15.05 -10.74 -22.73
#